data_AF-A0A442HM09-F1
#
_entry.id   AF-A0A442HM09-F1
#
_cell.length_a   1.000
_cell.length_b   1.000
_cell.length_c   1.000
_cell.angle_alpha   90.00
_cell.angle_beta   90.00
_cell.angle_gamma   90.00
#
_symmetry.space_group_name_H-M   'P 1'
#
loop_
_entity.id
_entity.type
_entity.pdbx_description
1 polymer ?
#
loop_
_entity_poly.entity_id
_entity_poly.type
_entity_poly.pdbx_seq_one_letter_code
_entity_poly.pdbx_strand_id
1 'polypeptide(L)'
;MDAYYPVPRKRKGRSRVTNGKTLLAGMDGRTKWAKRLHDLVANHVADLGGPSNVTQSQFILIKSAANATIVLEQWELQFAKASTASLPELLAYLSVMNSLRRTYETLGLDRVEAPSNGMRTYDVSNLSPDEQQRLKLLNHKVGEVGVGGLSENDAVEMKMLLEKCVGRGYGPSATEPGPRERPFHEIVYPDYLRRSS
;
A
#
# COMPACT_ATOMS: atom_id res chain seq x y z
N MET A 1 -31.65 6.15 29.94
CA MET A 1 -31.22 4.80 29.52
C MET A 1 -29.93 4.98 28.77
N ASP A 2 -28.82 4.80 29.46
CA ASP A 2 -27.48 5.01 28.91
C ASP A 2 -27.13 3.83 28.01
N ALA A 3 -27.35 3.98 26.70
CA ALA A 3 -26.88 3.00 25.74
C ALA A 3 -25.35 2.99 25.77
N TYR A 4 -24.77 1.88 26.23
CA TYR A 4 -23.33 1.64 26.14
C TYR A 4 -22.94 1.58 24.66
N TYR A 5 -22.20 2.59 24.19
CA TYR A 5 -21.74 2.63 22.80
C TYR A 5 -20.46 1.81 22.65
N PRO A 6 -20.28 1.10 21.52
CA PRO A 6 -21.14 1.12 20.32
C PRO A 6 -22.23 0.03 20.28
N VAL A 7 -23.47 0.40 19.90
CA VAL A 7 -24.58 -0.56 19.68
C VAL A 7 -24.50 -1.19 18.27
N PRO A 8 -24.39 -2.52 18.14
CA PRO A 8 -24.37 -3.18 16.84
C PRO A 8 -25.68 -2.98 16.06
N ARG A 9 -25.62 -2.29 14.92
CA ARG A 9 -26.78 -2.11 14.03
C ARG A 9 -26.94 -3.29 13.05
N LYS A 10 -28.18 -3.69 12.77
CA LYS A 10 -28.51 -4.64 11.68
C LYS A 10 -28.03 -4.10 10.33
N ARG A 11 -27.55 -4.97 9.43
CA ARG A 11 -27.01 -4.59 8.10
C ARG A 11 -27.98 -3.71 7.29
N LYS A 12 -29.30 -4.00 7.34
CA LYS A 12 -30.35 -3.21 6.68
C LYS A 12 -30.53 -1.80 7.24
N GLY A 13 -30.16 -1.56 8.51
CA GLY A 13 -30.23 -0.26 9.19
C GLY A 13 -28.92 0.54 9.16
N ARG A 14 -27.88 0.03 8.50
CA ARG A 14 -26.61 0.74 8.26
C ARG A 14 -26.71 1.53 6.95
N SER A 15 -25.97 2.64 6.86
CA SER A 15 -25.91 3.42 5.62
C SER A 15 -25.32 2.58 4.47
N ARG A 16 -25.63 2.95 3.22
CA ARG A 16 -25.03 2.32 2.04
C ARG A 16 -23.50 2.43 2.01
N VAL A 17 -22.97 3.55 2.51
CA VAL A 17 -21.53 3.81 2.67
C VAL A 17 -20.92 2.88 3.70
N THR A 18 -21.54 2.75 4.89
CA THR A 18 -21.10 1.82 5.94
C THR A 18 -21.17 0.36 5.49
N ASN A 19 -22.08 0.03 4.58
CA ASN A 19 -22.19 -1.30 3.99
C ASN A 19 -21.25 -1.52 2.78
N GLY A 20 -20.42 -0.54 2.41
CA GLY A 20 -19.52 -0.61 1.26
C GLY A 20 -20.21 -0.61 -0.11
N LYS A 21 -21.51 -0.31 -0.18
CA LYS A 21 -22.28 -0.30 -1.45
C LYS A 21 -22.05 0.95 -2.30
N THR A 22 -21.53 2.02 -1.69
CA THR A 22 -21.28 3.32 -2.33
C THR A 22 -20.12 4.01 -1.60
N LEU A 23 -19.17 4.62 -2.31
CA LEU A 23 -18.06 5.36 -1.66
C LEU A 23 -18.51 6.69 -1.05
N LEU A 24 -19.38 7.41 -1.76
CA LEU A 24 -19.99 8.65 -1.34
C LEU A 24 -21.49 8.61 -1.59
N ALA A 25 -22.26 9.13 -0.65
CA ALA A 25 -23.71 9.18 -0.78
C ALA A 25 -24.10 10.18 -1.88
N GLY A 26 -25.05 9.81 -2.75
CA GLY A 26 -25.59 10.69 -3.79
C GLY A 26 -24.72 10.87 -5.04
N MET A 27 -23.54 10.25 -5.10
CA MET A 27 -22.68 10.31 -6.29
C MET A 27 -23.10 9.29 -7.35
N ASP A 28 -23.18 9.71 -8.62
CA ASP A 28 -23.23 8.79 -9.75
C ASP A 28 -21.85 8.13 -9.96
N GLY A 29 -21.81 6.81 -9.72
CA GLY A 29 -20.62 5.96 -9.85
C GLY A 29 -20.05 5.88 -11.28
N ARG A 30 -20.76 6.39 -12.29
CA ARG A 30 -20.34 6.30 -13.70
C ARG A 30 -19.49 7.47 -14.17
N THR A 31 -19.41 8.55 -13.39
CA THR A 31 -18.62 9.73 -13.74
C THR A 31 -17.11 9.41 -13.76
N LYS A 32 -16.32 10.18 -14.53
CA LYS A 32 -14.86 10.02 -14.57
C LYS A 32 -14.23 10.14 -13.18
N TRP A 33 -14.72 11.10 -12.39
CA TRP A 33 -14.29 11.32 -11.01
C TRP A 33 -14.62 10.12 -10.11
N ALA A 34 -15.84 9.61 -10.18
CA ALA A 34 -16.24 8.44 -9.40
C ALA A 34 -15.41 7.20 -9.74
N LYS A 35 -15.17 6.94 -11.03
CA LYS A 35 -14.32 5.84 -11.49
C LYS A 35 -12.90 5.98 -10.93
N ARG A 36 -12.28 7.16 -11.08
CA ARG A 36 -10.94 7.42 -10.55
C ARG A 36 -10.87 7.23 -9.03
N LEU A 37 -11.89 7.68 -8.30
CA LEU A 37 -11.98 7.45 -6.85
C LEU A 37 -12.05 5.97 -6.51
N HIS A 38 -12.85 5.20 -7.26
CA HIS A 38 -12.94 3.75 -7.10
C HIS A 38 -11.58 3.06 -7.35
N ASP A 39 -10.86 3.47 -8.41
CA ASP A 39 -9.55 2.90 -8.77
C ASP A 39 -8.52 3.16 -7.66
N LEU A 40 -8.42 4.41 -7.17
CA LEU A 40 -7.49 4.78 -6.11
C LEU A 40 -7.78 4.06 -4.79
N VAL A 41 -9.06 4.00 -4.40
CA VAL A 41 -9.46 3.24 -3.19
C VAL A 41 -9.11 1.76 -3.34
N ALA A 42 -9.36 1.15 -4.50
CA ALA A 42 -9.03 -0.24 -4.74
C ALA A 42 -7.52 -0.50 -4.64
N ASN A 43 -6.70 0.39 -5.21
CA ASN A 43 -5.23 0.30 -5.14
C ASN A 43 -4.73 0.39 -3.71
N HIS A 44 -5.16 1.38 -2.92
CA HIS A 44 -4.76 1.51 -1.53
C HIS A 44 -5.20 0.32 -0.66
N VAL A 45 -6.41 -0.21 -0.89
CA VAL A 45 -6.87 -1.43 -0.20
C VAL A 45 -5.99 -2.62 -0.57
N ALA A 46 -5.61 -2.75 -1.85
CA ALA A 46 -4.67 -3.76 -2.32
C ALA A 46 -3.28 -3.63 -1.66
N ASP A 47 -2.75 -2.41 -1.57
CA ASP A 47 -1.44 -2.16 -0.94
C ASP A 47 -1.44 -2.52 0.55
N LEU A 48 -2.59 -2.40 1.22
CA LEU A 48 -2.78 -2.83 2.61
C LEU A 48 -3.08 -4.33 2.77
N GLY A 49 -2.96 -5.11 1.69
CA GLY A 49 -3.16 -6.56 1.70
C GLY A 49 -4.60 -7.00 1.43
N GLY A 50 -5.44 -6.14 0.87
CA GLY A 50 -6.81 -6.46 0.47
C GLY A 50 -7.89 -6.14 1.53
N PRO A 51 -9.18 -6.30 1.18
CA PRO A 51 -10.30 -5.79 1.97
C PRO A 51 -10.46 -6.45 3.35
N SER A 52 -9.99 -7.68 3.52
CA SER A 52 -9.99 -8.37 4.83
C SER A 52 -8.99 -7.79 5.82
N ASN A 53 -7.97 -7.07 5.33
CA ASN A 53 -6.90 -6.47 6.13
C ASN A 53 -7.15 -4.99 6.45
N VAL A 54 -8.30 -4.44 6.02
CA VAL A 54 -8.65 -3.03 6.18
C VAL A 54 -9.80 -2.88 7.18
N THR A 55 -9.52 -2.19 8.28
CA THR A 55 -10.56 -1.81 9.25
C THR A 55 -11.44 -0.68 8.69
N GLN A 56 -12.65 -0.51 9.25
CA GLN A 56 -13.55 0.57 8.85
C GLN A 56 -12.93 1.97 9.03
N SER A 57 -12.10 2.16 10.06
CA SER A 57 -11.41 3.42 10.32
C SER A 57 -10.33 3.70 9.28
N GLN A 58 -9.53 2.68 8.93
CA GLN A 58 -8.55 2.77 7.84
C GLN A 58 -9.24 3.03 6.49
N PHE A 59 -10.40 2.40 6.24
CA PHE A 59 -11.16 2.65 5.02
C PHE A 59 -11.59 4.12 4.86
N ILE A 60 -11.90 4.80 5.96
CA ILE A 60 -12.21 6.24 5.93
C ILE A 60 -10.96 7.04 5.50
N LEU A 61 -9.80 6.72 6.07
CA LEU A 61 -8.52 7.36 5.70
C LEU A 61 -8.14 7.10 4.25
N ILE A 62 -8.29 5.86 3.76
CA ILE A 62 -8.07 5.48 2.36
C ILE A 62 -8.93 6.33 1.44
N LYS A 63 -10.23 6.49 1.76
CA LYS A 63 -11.13 7.31 0.95
C LYS A 63 -10.74 8.78 0.97
N SER A 64 -10.33 9.30 2.13
CA SER A 64 -9.84 10.68 2.25
C SER A 64 -8.57 10.92 1.44
N ALA A 65 -7.63 9.97 1.47
CA ALA A 65 -6.40 10.03 0.68
C ALA A 65 -6.71 10.04 -0.82
N ALA A 66 -7.55 9.11 -1.29
CA ALA A 66 -7.96 9.04 -2.69
C ALA A 66 -8.66 10.33 -3.17
N ASN A 67 -9.53 10.93 -2.33
CA ASN A 67 -10.13 12.22 -2.63
C ASN A 67 -9.07 13.34 -2.72
N ALA A 68 -8.14 13.41 -1.76
CA ALA A 68 -7.09 14.42 -1.75
C ALA A 68 -6.20 14.30 -3.00
N THR A 69 -5.86 13.07 -3.43
CA THR A 69 -5.14 12.83 -4.69
C THR A 69 -5.89 13.42 -5.88
N ILE A 70 -7.20 13.17 -6.02
CA ILE A 70 -7.95 13.72 -7.16
C ILE A 70 -8.03 15.25 -7.11
N VAL A 71 -8.15 15.85 -5.92
CA VAL A 71 -8.12 17.31 -5.77
C VAL A 71 -6.77 17.88 -6.24
N LEU A 72 -5.66 17.24 -5.85
CA LEU A 72 -4.33 17.62 -6.30
C LEU A 72 -4.20 17.47 -7.83
N GLU A 73 -4.64 16.35 -8.42
CA GLU A 73 -4.65 16.13 -9.88
C GLU A 73 -5.43 17.26 -10.61
N GLN A 74 -6.56 17.71 -10.05
CA GLN A 74 -7.35 18.81 -10.62
C GLN A 74 -6.61 20.15 -10.54
N TRP A 75 -5.91 20.43 -9.45
CA TRP A 75 -5.09 21.64 -9.31
C TRP A 75 -3.87 21.61 -10.22
N GLU A 76 -3.19 20.48 -10.36
CA GLU A 76 -2.07 20.31 -11.30
C GLU A 76 -2.51 20.62 -12.74
N LEU A 77 -3.68 20.14 -13.16
CA LEU A 77 -4.25 20.48 -14.46
C LEU A 77 -4.58 21.97 -14.62
N GLN A 78 -5.01 22.64 -13.54
CA GLN A 78 -5.24 24.08 -13.56
C GLN A 78 -3.93 24.86 -13.68
N PHE A 79 -2.91 24.50 -12.91
CA PHE A 79 -1.59 25.11 -12.96
C PHE A 79 -0.94 24.96 -14.33
N ALA A 80 -1.05 23.77 -14.94
CA ALA A 80 -0.54 23.51 -16.28
C ALA A 80 -1.22 24.38 -17.35
N LYS A 81 -2.52 24.66 -17.21
CA LYS A 81 -3.28 25.51 -18.15
C LYS A 81 -3.02 27.00 -17.95
N ALA A 82 -2.87 27.44 -16.71
CA ALA A 82 -2.71 28.84 -16.36
C ALA A 82 -1.28 29.36 -16.60
N SER A 83 -0.30 28.46 -16.77
CA SER A 83 1.15 28.76 -16.90
C SER A 83 1.77 29.51 -15.71
N THR A 84 0.95 29.93 -14.75
CA THR A 84 1.33 30.58 -13.49
C THR A 84 0.34 30.13 -12.40
N ALA A 85 0.77 30.15 -11.15
CA ALA A 85 -0.08 29.86 -9.99
C ALA A 85 0.08 30.98 -8.97
N SER A 86 -1.01 31.43 -8.37
CA SER A 86 -0.97 32.43 -7.32
C SER A 86 -0.41 31.83 -6.01
N LEU A 87 0.19 32.67 -5.17
CA LEU A 87 0.72 32.23 -3.88
C LEU A 87 -0.35 31.52 -3.01
N PRO A 88 -1.60 32.01 -2.89
CA PRO A 88 -2.64 31.30 -2.13
C PRO A 88 -2.96 29.90 -2.66
N GLU A 89 -2.99 29.72 -3.99
CA GLU A 89 -3.23 28.41 -4.61
C GLU A 89 -2.09 27.44 -4.33
N LEU A 90 -0.85 27.90 -4.42
CA LEU A 90 0.33 27.10 -4.09
C LEU A 90 0.33 26.68 -2.61
N LEU A 91 -0.01 27.59 -1.70
CA LEU A 91 -0.11 27.28 -0.27
C LEU A 91 -1.22 26.26 0.03
N ALA A 92 -2.39 26.39 -0.62
CA ALA A 92 -3.48 25.43 -0.49
C ALA A 92 -3.07 24.04 -1.03
N TYR A 93 -2.41 24.00 -2.19
CA TYR A 93 -1.87 22.79 -2.78
C TYR A 93 -0.89 22.08 -1.83
N LEU A 94 0.11 22.80 -1.33
CA LEU A 94 1.10 22.26 -0.39
C LEU A 94 0.46 21.77 0.91
N SER A 95 -0.57 22.47 1.41
CA SER A 95 -1.31 22.04 2.60
C SER A 95 -1.99 20.69 2.39
N VAL A 96 -2.71 20.50 1.28
CA VAL A 96 -3.37 19.23 0.96
C VAL A 96 -2.35 18.12 0.74
N MET A 97 -1.25 18.39 0.03
CA MET A 97 -0.15 17.44 -0.17
C MET A 97 0.46 16.98 1.16
N ASN A 98 0.68 17.90 2.10
CA ASN A 98 1.22 17.56 3.42
C ASN A 98 0.22 16.73 4.25
N SER A 99 -1.07 17.05 4.19
CA SER A 99 -2.12 16.23 4.81
C SER A 99 -2.21 14.83 4.19
N LEU A 100 -2.04 14.71 2.87
CA LEU A 100 -2.00 13.44 2.17
C LEU A 100 -0.83 12.58 2.65
N ARG A 101 0.38 13.15 2.73
CA ARG A 101 1.58 12.46 3.25
C ARG A 101 1.34 11.87 4.65
N ARG A 102 0.82 12.66 5.58
CA ARG A 102 0.51 12.20 6.95
C ARG A 102 -0.56 11.10 6.98
N THR A 103 -1.52 11.17 6.06
CA THR A 103 -2.56 10.14 5.92
C THR A 103 -1.95 8.81 5.46
N TYR A 104 -1.02 8.85 4.51
CA TYR A 104 -0.29 7.65 4.07
C TYR A 104 0.62 7.07 5.15
N GLU A 105 1.38 7.92 5.87
CA GLU A 105 2.19 7.48 7.02
C GLU A 105 1.29 6.79 8.08
N THR A 106 0.12 7.36 8.37
CA THR A 106 -0.84 6.77 9.32
C THR A 106 -1.37 5.41 8.86
N LEU A 107 -1.49 5.20 7.55
CA LEU A 107 -1.89 3.92 6.96
C LEU A 107 -0.74 2.91 6.89
N GLY A 108 0.50 3.32 7.17
CA GLY A 108 1.70 2.51 6.93
C GLY A 108 1.98 2.32 5.43
N LEU A 109 1.52 3.26 4.60
CA LEU A 109 1.84 3.35 3.17
C LEU A 109 3.05 4.28 3.02
N ASP A 110 4.18 3.84 3.54
CA ASP A 110 5.38 4.66 3.61
C ASP A 110 6.16 4.68 2.30
N ARG A 111 7.07 5.66 2.20
CA ARG A 111 8.04 5.71 1.11
C ARG A 111 8.87 4.44 1.12
N VAL A 112 8.75 3.72 0.02
CA VAL A 112 9.57 2.58 -0.36
C VAL A 112 10.97 3.12 -0.71
N GLU A 113 11.96 2.95 0.18
CA GLU A 113 13.37 3.25 -0.09
C GLU A 113 13.85 2.42 -1.27
N ALA A 114 14.28 3.04 -2.37
CA ALA A 114 14.79 2.29 -3.51
C ALA A 114 15.82 1.25 -3.03
N PRO A 115 15.68 -0.04 -3.41
CA PRO A 115 16.52 -1.09 -2.86
C PRO A 115 17.98 -0.71 -3.05
N SER A 116 18.71 -0.59 -1.95
CA SER A 116 20.14 -0.32 -1.99
C SER A 116 20.80 -1.53 -2.65
N ASN A 117 21.13 -1.39 -3.93
CA ASN A 117 22.00 -2.30 -4.66
C ASN A 117 21.49 -3.75 -4.86
N GLY A 118 20.17 -3.95 -4.99
CA GLY A 118 19.59 -5.26 -5.32
C GLY A 118 19.62 -6.31 -4.20
N MET A 119 20.08 -5.93 -3.00
CA MET A 119 20.09 -6.81 -1.83
C MET A 119 18.70 -6.80 -1.19
N ARG A 120 18.01 -7.94 -1.16
CA ARG A 120 16.75 -8.09 -0.44
C ARG A 120 17.03 -8.02 1.06
N THR A 121 16.47 -7.03 1.74
CA THR A 121 16.48 -6.95 3.20
C THR A 121 15.43 -7.92 3.74
N TYR A 122 15.82 -8.77 4.69
CA TYR A 122 14.91 -9.71 5.38
C TYR A 122 14.55 -9.11 6.75
N ASP A 123 13.27 -8.86 6.97
CA ASP A 123 12.71 -8.39 8.25
C ASP A 123 12.27 -9.59 9.10
N VAL A 124 13.14 -9.96 10.05
CA VAL A 124 12.94 -11.09 10.97
C VAL A 124 11.87 -10.83 12.03
N SER A 125 11.36 -9.61 12.16
CA SER A 125 10.31 -9.28 13.15
C SER A 125 8.96 -9.93 12.84
N ASN A 126 8.76 -10.39 11.60
CA ASN A 126 7.57 -11.11 11.15
C ASN A 126 7.55 -12.60 11.57
N LEU A 127 8.66 -13.11 12.10
CA LEU A 127 8.77 -14.48 12.61
C LEU A 127 8.42 -14.55 14.10
N SER A 128 7.77 -15.63 14.52
CA SER A 128 7.63 -15.97 15.93
C SER A 128 9.00 -16.20 16.58
N PRO A 129 9.13 -16.12 17.92
CA PRO A 129 10.39 -16.40 18.61
C PRO A 129 10.99 -17.77 18.24
N ASP A 130 10.14 -18.79 18.09
CA ASP A 130 10.54 -20.15 17.72
C ASP A 130 11.04 -20.20 16.26
N GLU A 131 10.35 -19.50 15.36
CA GLU A 131 10.74 -19.39 13.95
C GLU A 131 12.06 -18.61 13.77
N GLN A 132 12.28 -17.56 14.57
CA GLN A 132 13.55 -16.83 14.59
C GLN A 132 14.70 -17.74 15.06
N GLN A 133 14.47 -18.54 16.10
CA GLN A 133 15.45 -19.50 16.59
C GLN A 133 15.72 -20.59 15.54
N ARG A 134 14.68 -21.07 14.85
CA ARG A 134 14.80 -22.06 13.78
C ARG A 134 15.59 -21.52 12.58
N LEU A 135 15.30 -20.30 12.15
CA LEU A 135 16.04 -19.64 11.07
C LEU A 135 17.52 -19.44 11.42
N LYS A 136 17.84 -19.13 12.68
CA LYS A 136 19.23 -19.05 13.16
C LYS A 136 19.96 -20.39 13.05
N LEU A 137 19.31 -21.49 13.44
CA LEU A 137 19.88 -22.83 13.32
C LEU A 137 20.13 -23.23 11.86
N LEU A 138 19.19 -22.91 10.97
CA LEU A 138 19.34 -23.18 9.53
C LEU A 138 20.46 -22.33 8.92
N ASN A 139 20.59 -21.06 9.28
CA ASN A 139 21.70 -20.20 8.85
C ASN A 139 23.06 -20.72 9.35
N HIS A 140 23.14 -21.22 10.59
CA HIS A 140 24.36 -21.84 11.10
C HIS A 140 24.74 -23.07 10.26
N LYS A 141 23.77 -23.92 9.95
CA LYS A 141 23.96 -25.11 9.11
C LYS A 141 24.42 -24.73 7.70
N VAL A 142 23.84 -23.69 7.10
CA VAL A 142 24.31 -23.14 5.81
C VAL A 142 25.76 -22.64 5.89
N GLY A 143 26.15 -22.04 7.00
CA GLY A 143 27.54 -21.63 7.24
C GLY A 143 28.52 -22.81 7.26
N GLU A 144 28.08 -23.98 7.71
CA GLU A 144 28.90 -25.19 7.80
C GLU A 144 28.97 -25.98 6.49
N VAL A 145 27.83 -26.20 5.82
CA VAL A 145 27.74 -27.10 4.65
C VAL A 145 27.49 -26.38 3.32
N GLY A 146 27.26 -25.07 3.35
CA GLY A 146 26.82 -24.29 2.21
C GLY A 146 25.36 -24.57 1.84
N VAL A 147 24.77 -23.70 1.01
CA VAL A 147 23.35 -23.82 0.60
C VAL A 147 23.10 -25.13 -0.16
N GLY A 148 24.05 -25.59 -0.98
CA GLY A 148 23.95 -26.85 -1.73
C GLY A 148 24.11 -28.12 -0.88
N GLY A 149 24.55 -27.99 0.37
CA GLY A 149 24.70 -29.12 1.32
C GLY A 149 23.53 -29.28 2.27
N LEU A 150 22.50 -28.41 2.19
CA LEU A 150 21.30 -28.55 2.98
C LEU A 150 20.50 -29.78 2.56
N SER A 151 19.83 -30.42 3.53
CA SER A 151 18.80 -31.40 3.20
C SER A 151 17.64 -30.71 2.50
N GLU A 152 16.92 -31.44 1.64
CA GLU A 152 15.76 -30.89 0.91
C GLU A 152 14.71 -30.30 1.87
N ASN A 153 14.47 -30.97 2.99
CA ASN A 153 13.56 -30.49 4.04
C ASN A 153 14.05 -29.18 4.68
N ASP A 154 15.33 -29.08 5.01
CA ASP A 154 15.91 -27.87 5.60
C ASP A 154 15.92 -26.71 4.60
N ALA A 155 16.17 -26.97 3.32
CA ALA A 155 16.14 -25.97 2.26
C ALA A 155 14.72 -25.44 2.02
N VAL A 156 13.73 -26.34 2.02
CA VAL A 156 12.31 -25.99 1.92
C VAL A 156 11.86 -25.17 3.14
N GLU A 157 12.24 -25.59 4.35
CA GLU A 157 11.92 -24.87 5.58
C GLU A 157 12.58 -23.49 5.63
N MET A 158 13.86 -23.40 5.26
CA MET A 158 14.58 -22.13 5.17
C MET A 158 13.92 -21.20 4.15
N LYS A 159 13.49 -21.71 3.00
CA LYS A 159 12.73 -20.94 2.02
C LYS A 159 11.43 -20.40 2.62
N MET A 160 10.64 -21.23 3.31
CA MET A 160 9.39 -20.78 3.93
C MET A 160 9.62 -19.69 4.98
N LEU A 161 10.65 -19.82 5.81
CA LEU A 161 10.99 -18.82 6.83
C LEU A 161 11.49 -17.52 6.19
N LEU A 162 12.32 -17.61 5.16
CA LEU A 162 12.77 -16.43 4.41
C LEU A 162 11.61 -15.73 3.70
N GLU A 163 10.65 -16.47 3.15
CA GLU A 163 9.42 -15.92 2.57
C GLU A 163 8.58 -15.17 3.61
N LYS A 164 8.53 -15.64 4.86
CA LYS A 164 7.89 -14.91 5.97
C LYS A 164 8.68 -13.68 6.43
N CYS A 165 10.01 -13.72 6.34
CA CYS A 165 10.89 -12.58 6.64
C CYS A 165 10.89 -11.52 5.54
N VAL A 166 10.49 -11.87 4.32
CA VAL A 166 10.12 -10.86 3.33
C VAL A 166 8.82 -10.26 3.87
N GLY A 167 8.96 -9.21 4.70
CA GLY A 167 7.83 -8.42 5.18
C GLY A 167 6.96 -7.96 4.02
N ARG A 168 5.79 -7.38 4.32
CA ARG A 168 4.85 -6.80 3.34
C ARG A 168 5.63 -6.31 2.12
N GLY A 169 5.51 -7.05 1.02
CA GLY A 169 6.36 -6.86 -0.14
C GLY A 169 6.51 -5.39 -0.47
N TYR A 170 7.73 -5.02 -0.85
CA TYR A 170 8.00 -3.84 -1.65
C TYR A 170 7.11 -3.91 -2.90
N GLY A 171 5.89 -3.37 -2.81
CA GLY A 171 4.83 -3.61 -3.78
C GLY A 171 4.41 -5.09 -3.90
N PRO A 172 3.44 -5.37 -4.78
CA PRO A 172 2.13 -5.88 -4.39
C PRO A 172 2.19 -7.21 -3.60
N SER A 173 1.36 -7.31 -2.54
CA SER A 173 0.93 -8.51 -1.79
C SER A 173 1.82 -9.77 -1.84
N ALA A 174 2.36 -10.16 -0.68
CA ALA A 174 3.17 -11.38 -0.47
C ALA A 174 2.49 -12.73 -0.81
N THR A 175 1.26 -12.71 -1.33
CA THR A 175 0.50 -13.92 -1.73
C THR A 175 0.26 -14.04 -3.23
N GLU A 176 0.74 -13.11 -4.08
CA GLU A 176 0.50 -13.17 -5.53
C GLU A 176 1.77 -13.60 -6.30
N PRO A 177 1.76 -14.80 -6.94
CA PRO A 177 2.83 -15.23 -7.83
C PRO A 177 2.63 -14.60 -9.21
N GLY A 178 2.91 -13.31 -9.34
CA GLY A 178 2.96 -12.66 -10.65
C GLY A 178 2.93 -11.13 -10.62
N PRO A 179 3.57 -10.45 -11.59
CA PRO A 179 3.34 -9.04 -11.80
C PRO A 179 1.88 -8.85 -12.19
N ARG A 180 1.12 -8.11 -11.37
CA ARG A 180 -0.21 -7.62 -11.80
C ARG A 180 -0.02 -6.90 -13.14
N GLU A 181 -0.86 -7.21 -14.13
CA GLU A 181 -1.19 -6.24 -15.16
C GLU A 181 -1.86 -5.05 -14.46
N ARG A 182 -1.05 -4.15 -13.90
CA ARG A 182 -1.51 -2.87 -13.39
C ARG A 182 -1.92 -2.07 -14.62
N PRO A 183 -3.11 -1.44 -14.66
CA PRO A 183 -3.41 -0.50 -15.72
C PRO A 183 -2.31 0.57 -15.74
N PHE A 184 -1.60 0.65 -16.87
CA PHE A 184 -0.47 1.52 -17.18
C PHE A 184 -0.59 2.91 -16.56
N HIS A 185 -0.02 3.09 -15.37
CA HIS A 185 0.46 4.36 -14.82
C HIS A 185 1.74 4.03 -14.05
N GLU A 186 2.63 3.27 -14.69
CA GLU A 186 4.03 3.26 -14.29
C GLU A 186 4.59 4.64 -14.64
N ILE A 187 5.17 5.30 -13.64
CA ILE A 187 6.18 6.32 -13.88
C ILE A 187 7.29 5.57 -14.63
N VAL A 188 7.28 5.67 -15.95
CA VAL A 188 8.43 5.32 -16.77
C VAL A 188 9.51 6.30 -16.34
N TYR A 189 10.44 5.86 -15.49
CA TYR A 189 11.73 6.53 -15.43
C TYR A 189 12.35 6.30 -16.80
N PRO A 190 12.51 7.34 -17.64
CA PRO A 190 13.20 7.12 -18.89
C PRO A 190 14.64 6.72 -18.57
N ASP A 191 15.13 5.71 -19.27
CA ASP A 191 16.50 5.16 -19.22
C ASP A 191 17.59 6.17 -19.69
N TYR A 192 17.50 7.44 -19.32
CA TYR A 192 18.47 8.47 -19.73
C TYR A 192 19.77 8.49 -18.90
N LEU A 193 20.11 7.43 -18.15
CA LEU A 193 21.41 7.32 -17.47
C LEU A 193 22.23 6.07 -17.83
N ARG A 194 21.83 5.32 -18.85
CA ARG A 194 22.73 4.36 -19.53
C ARG A 194 22.94 4.76 -20.98
N ARG A 195 23.66 5.86 -21.18
CA ARG A 195 24.53 6.13 -22.34
C ARG A 195 25.24 7.46 -22.13
N SER A 196 26.39 7.40 -21.49
CA SER A 196 27.53 8.21 -21.91
C SER A 196 28.76 7.32 -21.77
N SER A 197 29.37 7.09 -22.93
CA SER A 197 30.77 6.71 -23.14
C SER A 197 31.73 7.31 -22.12
#